data_AF-A0A957MAS9-F1
#
_entry.id   AF-A0A957MAS9-F1
#
_cell.length_a   1.000
_cell.length_b   1.000
_cell.length_c   1.000
_cell.angle_alpha   90.00
_cell.angle_beta   90.00
_cell.angle_gamma   90.00
#
_symmetry.space_group_name_H-M   'P 1'
#
loop_
_entity.id
_entity.type
_entity.pdbx_description
1 polymer ?
#
loop_
_entity_poly.entity_id
_entity_poly.type
_entity_poly.pdbx_seq_one_letter_code
_entity_poly.pdbx_strand_id
1 'polypeptide(L)'
;VVLQARFVINAAGIDADRVAASALAGNFDIRPRKGEEYLLDKRLQGLVKRVIFPCPTAVSKGILVIPTFDGTIMVGPTAEEAGDRTDLTTSTPGARAVFDAVRDLVPGISEKDVIAQFAGLRAVATGEDFIIGPTSRRGFINAAGIQSPGLTAAPAIAELVVDVLRDEGLTLVERDDFMPALPRPVHFAALSTMEQIALSLRDPRYRRIVCRCEYVTEGEVLDAIARGAATLDGIKFRTRAGMG
;
A
#
# COMPACT_ATOMS: atom_id res chain seq x y z
N VAL A 1 -9.25 27.45 -2.95
CA VAL A 1 -10.50 26.89 -3.50
C VAL A 1 -11.41 26.54 -2.34
N VAL A 2 -12.69 26.89 -2.39
CA VAL A 2 -13.70 26.47 -1.40
C VAL A 2 -14.58 25.43 -2.07
N LEU A 3 -14.76 24.27 -1.43
CA LEU A 3 -15.66 23.21 -1.88
C LEU A 3 -16.85 23.12 -0.93
N GLN A 4 -18.05 22.99 -1.48
CA GLN A 4 -19.28 22.78 -0.72
C GLN A 4 -19.78 21.36 -0.96
N ALA A 5 -20.08 20.64 0.13
CA ALA A 5 -20.58 19.29 0.07
C ALA A 5 -21.66 19.07 1.13
N ARG A 6 -22.63 18.19 0.82
CA ARG A 6 -23.66 17.74 1.78
C ARG A 6 -23.14 16.70 2.76
N PHE A 7 -22.19 15.89 2.29
CA PHE A 7 -21.57 14.79 3.02
C PHE A 7 -20.06 14.86 2.86
N VAL A 8 -19.33 14.57 3.94
CA VAL A 8 -17.87 14.53 4.01
C VAL A 8 -17.47 13.23 4.70
N ILE A 9 -16.65 12.43 4.03
CA ILE A 9 -16.04 11.23 4.62
C ILE A 9 -14.61 11.58 4.98
N ASN A 10 -14.28 11.49 6.27
CA ASN A 10 -12.92 11.63 6.76
C ASN A 10 -12.19 10.28 6.68
N ALA A 11 -11.43 10.11 5.59
CA ALA A 11 -10.55 8.98 5.36
C ALA A 11 -9.07 9.41 5.33
N ALA A 12 -8.69 10.39 6.17
CA ALA A 12 -7.37 11.04 6.12
C ALA A 12 -6.22 10.25 6.76
N GLY A 13 -6.41 8.96 7.07
CA GLY A 13 -5.36 8.08 7.60
C GLY A 13 -4.69 8.65 8.85
N ILE A 14 -3.39 8.93 8.76
CA ILE A 14 -2.57 9.44 9.87
C ILE A 14 -3.10 10.78 10.42
N ASP A 15 -3.79 11.60 9.63
CA ASP A 15 -4.32 12.89 10.06
C ASP A 15 -5.83 12.86 10.37
N ALA A 16 -6.44 11.68 10.46
CA ALA A 16 -7.90 11.56 10.62
C ALA A 16 -8.44 12.19 11.92
N ASP A 17 -7.69 12.12 13.03
CA ASP A 17 -8.02 12.82 14.27
C ASP A 17 -7.99 14.35 14.11
N ARG A 18 -6.99 14.89 13.43
CA ARG A 18 -6.85 16.34 13.18
C ARG A 18 -7.99 16.86 12.30
N VAL A 19 -8.37 16.09 11.28
CA VAL A 19 -9.51 16.42 10.43
C VAL A 19 -10.81 16.37 11.24
N ALA A 20 -11.03 15.34 12.05
CA ALA A 20 -12.20 15.23 12.92
C ALA A 20 -12.27 16.36 13.96
N ALA A 21 -11.14 16.73 14.57
CA ALA A 21 -11.03 17.82 15.53
C ALA A 21 -11.31 19.19 14.87
N SER A 22 -10.81 19.43 13.66
CA SER A 22 -11.09 20.66 12.90
C SER A 22 -12.57 20.82 12.57
N ALA A 23 -13.26 19.69 12.41
CA ALA A 23 -14.70 19.63 12.21
C ALA A 23 -15.49 19.61 13.53
N LEU A 24 -14.86 19.59 14.71
CA LEU A 24 -15.54 19.38 16.00
C LEU A 24 -16.46 18.14 15.97
N ALA A 25 -15.97 17.06 15.35
CA ALA A 25 -16.72 15.86 14.96
C ALA A 25 -16.01 14.56 15.38
N GLY A 26 -15.11 14.60 16.36
CA GLY A 26 -14.45 13.41 16.90
C GLY A 26 -13.70 13.72 18.19
N ASN A 27 -13.58 12.70 19.04
CA ASN A 27 -12.78 12.74 20.27
C ASN A 27 -11.91 11.47 20.35
N PHE A 28 -10.98 11.36 19.41
CA PHE A 28 -9.99 10.28 19.36
C PHE A 28 -8.66 10.86 18.86
N ASP A 29 -7.58 10.18 19.19
CA ASP A 29 -6.24 10.51 18.69
C ASP A 29 -5.75 9.41 17.77
N ILE A 30 -4.91 9.77 16.81
CA ILE A 30 -4.13 8.83 16.01
C ILE A 30 -2.68 8.81 16.52
N ARG A 31 -2.20 7.62 16.88
CA ARG A 31 -0.80 7.37 17.24
C ARG A 31 -0.14 6.58 16.10
N PRO A 32 0.77 7.21 15.34
CA PRO A 32 1.47 6.51 14.27
C PRO A 32 2.31 5.35 14.82
N ARG A 33 2.11 4.16 14.26
CA ARG A 33 3.00 3.01 14.50
C ARG A 33 3.80 2.74 13.24
N LYS A 34 5.10 3.04 13.28
CA LYS A 34 6.03 2.83 12.17
C LYS A 34 6.35 1.36 12.01
N GLY A 35 6.35 0.91 10.76
CA GLY A 35 6.89 -0.37 10.36
C GLY A 35 7.86 -0.19 9.22
N GLU A 36 9.09 -0.64 9.43
CA GLU A 36 10.15 -0.69 8.43
C GLU A 36 10.16 -2.07 7.76
N GLU A 37 10.21 -2.10 6.43
CA GLU A 37 10.26 -3.32 5.62
C GLU A 37 11.40 -3.23 4.60
N TYR A 38 11.96 -4.40 4.28
CA TYR A 38 13.08 -4.54 3.37
C TYR A 38 12.74 -5.55 2.27
N LEU A 39 12.90 -5.12 1.03
CA LEU A 39 12.70 -5.94 -0.16
C LEU A 39 14.05 -6.51 -0.59
N LEU A 40 14.08 -7.82 -0.79
CA LEU A 40 15.26 -8.60 -1.14
C LEU A 40 15.21 -9.02 -2.62
N ASP A 41 16.39 -9.10 -3.21
CA ASP A 41 16.63 -9.38 -4.62
C ASP A 41 15.99 -10.70 -5.10
N LYS A 42 15.54 -10.71 -6.37
CA LYS A 42 14.95 -11.88 -7.04
C LYS A 42 15.91 -13.06 -7.17
N ARG A 43 17.22 -12.90 -6.94
CA ARG A 43 18.15 -14.05 -6.85
C ARG A 43 17.80 -15.02 -5.73
N LEU A 44 17.03 -14.59 -4.73
CA LEU A 44 16.50 -15.44 -3.67
C LEU A 44 15.16 -16.10 -4.03
N GLN A 45 14.63 -15.86 -5.23
CA GLN A 45 13.35 -16.40 -5.64
C GLN A 45 13.31 -17.93 -5.47
N GLY A 46 12.27 -18.40 -4.80
CA GLY A 46 12.07 -19.82 -4.52
C GLY A 46 12.75 -20.33 -3.24
N LEU A 47 13.59 -19.54 -2.58
CA LEU A 47 14.13 -19.85 -1.24
C LEU A 47 13.00 -20.04 -0.22
N VAL A 48 12.00 -19.16 -0.28
CA VAL A 48 10.77 -19.24 0.51
C VAL A 48 9.58 -19.29 -0.44
N LYS A 49 8.66 -20.23 -0.23
CA LYS A 49 7.48 -20.46 -1.10
C LYS A 49 6.15 -20.09 -0.45
N ARG A 50 6.16 -19.80 0.84
CA ARG A 50 4.98 -19.43 1.65
C ARG A 50 5.40 -18.40 2.68
N VAL A 51 4.46 -17.55 3.10
CA VAL A 51 4.71 -16.60 4.18
C VAL A 51 5.10 -17.36 5.45
N ILE A 52 6.19 -16.95 6.09
CA ILE A 52 6.67 -17.52 7.34
C ILE A 52 6.35 -16.52 8.45
N PHE A 53 5.61 -17.01 9.45
CA PHE A 53 5.40 -16.32 10.71
C PHE A 53 6.30 -16.94 11.77
N PRO A 54 6.94 -16.13 12.63
CA PRO A 54 7.53 -16.64 13.86
C PRO A 54 6.42 -17.08 14.83
N CYS A 55 6.80 -17.74 15.92
CA CYS A 55 5.87 -17.99 17.02
C CYS A 55 5.38 -16.63 17.56
N PRO A 56 4.06 -16.34 17.55
CA PRO A 56 3.55 -15.06 17.99
C PRO A 56 3.72 -14.88 19.49
N THR A 57 3.85 -13.63 19.93
CA THR A 57 3.73 -13.24 21.33
C THR A 57 2.32 -12.71 21.60
N ALA A 58 2.02 -12.39 22.86
CA ALA A 58 0.74 -11.77 23.23
C ALA A 58 0.51 -10.41 22.53
N VAL A 59 1.58 -9.74 22.09
CA VAL A 59 1.53 -8.36 21.56
C VAL A 59 1.90 -8.26 20.08
N SER A 60 2.50 -9.29 19.49
CA SER A 60 2.97 -9.22 18.11
C SER A 60 2.96 -10.57 17.41
N LYS A 61 2.60 -10.55 16.12
CA LYS A 61 2.81 -11.67 15.20
C LYS A 61 4.28 -11.83 14.77
N GLY A 62 5.14 -10.91 15.21
CA GLY A 62 6.57 -10.87 14.93
C GLY A 62 6.91 -10.32 13.54
N ILE A 63 8.19 -10.50 13.17
CA ILE A 63 8.76 -10.13 11.87
C ILE A 63 8.60 -11.32 10.92
N LEU A 64 8.06 -11.06 9.73
CA LEU A 64 7.69 -12.07 8.75
C LEU A 64 8.75 -12.19 7.65
N VAL A 65 8.73 -13.34 6.98
CA VAL A 65 9.37 -13.52 5.67
C VAL A 65 8.29 -13.79 4.63
N ILE A 66 8.14 -12.89 3.68
CA ILE A 66 7.00 -12.83 2.75
C ILE A 66 7.52 -13.01 1.32
N PRO A 67 7.30 -14.15 0.67
CA PRO A 67 7.52 -14.25 -0.76
C PRO A 67 6.46 -13.40 -1.49
N THR A 68 6.92 -12.46 -2.29
CA THR A 68 6.05 -11.55 -3.05
C THR A 68 5.62 -12.18 -4.38
N PHE A 69 4.54 -11.65 -4.98
CA PHE A 69 4.06 -12.09 -6.29
C PHE A 69 5.14 -12.01 -7.38
N ASP A 70 5.94 -10.94 -7.35
CA ASP A 70 6.98 -10.66 -8.36
C ASP A 70 8.28 -11.44 -8.16
N GLY A 71 8.32 -12.38 -7.21
CA GLY A 71 9.46 -13.25 -6.98
C GLY A 71 10.55 -12.69 -6.05
N THR A 72 10.45 -11.41 -5.65
CA THR A 72 11.24 -10.84 -4.55
C THR A 72 10.78 -11.42 -3.20
N ILE A 73 11.62 -11.30 -2.17
CA ILE A 73 11.24 -11.62 -0.78
C ILE A 73 11.15 -10.31 -0.01
N MET A 74 10.14 -10.14 0.82
CA MET A 74 10.00 -8.99 1.71
C MET A 74 10.14 -9.46 3.16
N VAL A 75 10.91 -8.73 3.97
CA VAL A 75 11.12 -9.01 5.39
C VAL A 75 10.76 -7.82 6.25
N GLY A 76 10.17 -8.08 7.41
CA GLY A 76 9.60 -7.05 8.28
C GLY A 76 8.17 -7.40 8.68
N PRO A 77 7.40 -6.42 9.19
CA PRO A 77 7.82 -5.07 9.53
C PRO A 77 8.37 -4.98 10.96
N THR A 78 9.07 -3.88 11.27
CA THR A 78 9.16 -3.40 12.66
C THR A 78 7.80 -2.90 13.17
N ALA A 79 7.71 -2.60 14.46
CA ALA A 79 6.50 -2.06 15.08
C ALA A 79 6.87 -1.07 16.20
N GLU A 80 7.29 0.13 15.81
CA GLU A 80 7.73 1.17 16.73
C GLU A 80 6.70 2.30 16.81
N GLU A 81 6.51 2.88 17.99
CA GLU A 81 5.74 4.12 18.10
C GLU A 81 6.54 5.26 17.46
N ALA A 82 5.92 5.98 16.52
CA ALA A 82 6.53 7.12 15.88
C ALA A 82 5.98 8.41 16.48
N GLY A 83 6.89 9.26 16.98
CA GLY A 83 6.55 10.61 17.47
C GLY A 83 6.23 11.59 16.35
N ASP A 84 6.71 11.33 15.13
CA ASP A 84 6.48 12.15 13.94
C ASP A 84 5.53 11.43 12.96
N ARG A 85 4.49 12.14 12.54
CA ARG A 85 3.46 11.69 11.58
C ARG A 85 3.94 11.62 10.13
N THR A 86 5.16 12.06 9.89
CA THR A 86 5.78 12.10 8.55
C THR A 86 7.05 11.26 8.46
N ASP A 87 7.46 10.60 9.55
CA ASP A 87 8.66 9.76 9.56
C ASP A 87 8.43 8.47 8.77
N LEU A 88 8.88 8.50 7.51
CA LEU A 88 8.94 7.35 6.60
C LEU A 88 10.37 6.84 6.42
N THR A 89 11.27 7.18 7.34
CA THR A 89 12.66 6.75 7.30
C THR A 89 12.83 5.36 7.92
N THR A 90 13.75 4.60 7.33
CA THR A 90 14.27 3.35 7.92
C THR A 90 15.52 3.65 8.74
N SER A 91 15.82 2.79 9.71
CA SER A 91 16.91 2.98 10.66
C SER A 91 17.83 1.76 10.71
N THR A 92 19.11 1.98 11.05
CA THR A 92 20.05 0.87 11.25
C THR A 92 19.61 -0.08 12.38
N PRO A 93 19.09 0.40 13.53
CA PRO A 93 18.52 -0.48 14.54
C PRO A 93 17.32 -1.29 14.02
N GLY A 94 16.41 -0.69 13.25
CA GLY A 94 15.29 -1.38 12.63
C GLY A 94 15.73 -2.50 11.69
N ALA A 95 16.73 -2.22 10.84
CA ALA A 95 17.31 -3.22 9.94
C ALA A 95 17.90 -4.39 10.72
N ARG A 96 18.71 -4.10 11.76
CA ARG A 96 19.30 -5.15 12.62
C ARG A 96 18.22 -6.01 13.27
N ALA A 97 17.19 -5.39 13.86
CA ALA A 97 16.09 -6.13 14.47
C ALA A 97 15.38 -7.06 13.48
N VAL A 98 15.13 -6.59 12.25
CA VAL A 98 14.55 -7.42 11.19
C VAL A 98 15.49 -8.55 10.78
N PHE A 99 16.75 -8.26 10.49
CA PHE A 99 17.71 -9.25 9.98
C PHE A 99 18.16 -10.27 11.02
N ASP A 100 18.22 -9.90 12.30
CA ASP A 100 18.47 -10.84 13.39
C ASP A 100 17.29 -11.81 13.52
N ALA A 101 16.05 -11.31 13.50
CA ALA A 101 14.86 -12.15 13.62
C ALA A 101 14.66 -13.11 12.42
N VAL A 102 14.86 -12.64 11.18
CA VAL A 102 14.64 -13.50 10.00
C VAL A 102 15.77 -14.47 9.74
N ARG A 103 16.99 -14.22 10.24
CA ARG A 103 18.11 -15.16 10.11
C ARG A 103 17.85 -16.46 10.88
N ASP A 104 17.18 -16.36 12.02
CA ASP A 104 16.77 -17.53 12.80
C ASP A 104 15.70 -18.36 12.08
N LEU A 105 14.84 -17.70 11.28
CA LEU A 105 13.79 -18.36 10.50
C LEU A 105 14.32 -18.94 9.18
N VAL A 106 15.17 -18.19 8.48
CA VAL A 106 15.70 -18.50 7.15
C VAL A 106 17.18 -18.07 7.09
N PRO A 107 18.12 -18.96 7.47
CA PRO A 107 19.55 -18.63 7.53
C PRO A 107 20.18 -18.19 6.20
N GLY A 108 19.52 -18.46 5.07
CA GLY A 108 19.96 -18.06 3.73
C GLY A 108 19.70 -16.58 3.38
N ILE A 109 19.04 -15.82 4.25
CA ILE A 109 18.76 -14.39 4.05
C ILE A 109 19.84 -13.52 4.73
N SER A 110 20.27 -12.48 4.02
CA SER A 110 21.24 -11.48 4.47
C SER A 110 20.79 -10.05 4.13
N GLU A 111 21.23 -9.09 4.93
CA GLU A 111 21.05 -7.65 4.64
C GLU A 111 21.69 -7.24 3.30
N LYS A 112 22.71 -7.97 2.84
CA LYS A 112 23.32 -7.78 1.51
C LYS A 112 22.38 -8.10 0.35
N ASP A 113 21.24 -8.73 0.63
CA ASP A 113 20.23 -9.07 -0.37
C ASP A 113 19.24 -7.92 -0.60
N VAL A 114 19.29 -6.85 0.20
CA VAL A 114 18.36 -5.71 0.12
C VAL A 114 18.53 -4.93 -1.17
N ILE A 115 17.42 -4.76 -1.90
CA ILE A 115 17.31 -3.91 -3.10
C ILE A 115 16.45 -2.67 -2.88
N ALA A 116 15.58 -2.68 -1.87
CA ALA A 116 14.80 -1.52 -1.45
C ALA A 116 14.45 -1.63 0.04
N GLN A 117 14.29 -0.46 0.66
CA GLN A 117 13.85 -0.35 2.05
C GLN A 117 12.86 0.79 2.15
N PHE A 118 11.82 0.62 2.95
CA PHE A 118 10.79 1.63 3.12
C PHE A 118 10.16 1.49 4.50
N ALA A 119 9.58 2.59 4.99
CA ALA A 119 8.77 2.58 6.19
C ALA A 119 7.37 3.10 5.88
N GLY A 120 6.39 2.57 6.60
CA GLY A 120 5.01 3.03 6.58
C GLY A 120 4.52 3.31 7.99
N LEU A 121 3.57 4.24 8.10
CA LEU A 121 2.91 4.59 9.35
C LEU A 121 1.50 4.01 9.38
N ARG A 122 1.18 3.24 10.41
CA ARG A 122 -0.18 2.77 10.68
C ARG A 122 -0.90 3.80 11.54
N ALA A 123 -2.11 4.17 11.13
CA ALA A 123 -2.95 5.10 11.88
C ALA A 123 -3.69 4.36 13.00
N VAL A 124 -3.06 4.23 14.17
CA VAL A 124 -3.67 3.54 15.32
C VAL A 124 -4.54 4.53 16.08
N ALA A 125 -5.85 4.31 16.15
CA ALA A 125 -6.75 5.14 16.94
C ALA A 125 -6.68 4.80 18.44
N THR A 126 -7.04 5.78 19.29
CA THR A 126 -7.30 5.54 20.72
C THR A 126 -8.35 4.43 20.87
N GLY A 127 -7.98 3.31 21.51
CA GLY A 127 -8.81 2.11 21.64
C GLY A 127 -8.40 0.94 20.73
N GLU A 128 -7.42 1.16 19.83
CA GLU A 128 -6.84 0.17 18.91
C GLU A 128 -7.81 -0.47 17.89
N ASP A 129 -9.04 0.03 17.77
CA ASP A 129 -10.02 -0.41 16.77
C ASP A 129 -10.34 0.68 15.74
N PHE A 130 -10.97 0.29 14.64
CA PHE A 130 -11.40 1.19 13.58
C PHE A 130 -12.56 2.07 14.05
N ILE A 131 -12.55 3.34 13.64
CA ILE A 131 -13.62 4.29 13.93
C ILE A 131 -14.33 4.57 12.60
N ILE A 132 -15.42 3.84 12.36
CA ILE A 132 -16.21 3.94 11.14
C ILE A 132 -17.65 4.27 11.51
N GLY A 133 -18.15 5.42 11.06
CA GLY A 133 -19.54 5.79 11.32
C GLY A 133 -19.83 7.28 11.35
N PRO A 134 -21.11 7.63 11.61
CA PRO A 134 -21.53 9.02 11.72
C PRO A 134 -20.94 9.68 12.95
N THR A 135 -21.00 11.00 12.98
CA THR A 135 -20.49 11.81 14.10
C THR A 135 -21.61 12.67 14.69
N SER A 136 -21.28 13.45 15.73
CA SER A 136 -22.21 14.48 16.25
C SER A 136 -22.58 15.53 15.20
N ARG A 137 -21.83 15.61 14.08
CA ARG A 137 -22.14 16.47 12.95
C ARG A 137 -22.74 15.65 11.82
N ARG A 138 -24.02 15.89 11.59
CA ARG A 138 -24.76 15.28 10.48
C ARG A 138 -24.03 15.46 9.16
N GLY A 139 -23.88 14.37 8.41
CA GLY A 139 -23.20 14.37 7.13
C GLY A 139 -21.66 14.36 7.22
N PHE A 140 -21.07 14.28 8.41
CA PHE A 140 -19.64 14.04 8.58
C PHE A 140 -19.41 12.62 9.12
N ILE A 141 -18.75 11.77 8.33
CA ILE A 141 -18.53 10.34 8.60
C ILE A 141 -17.05 10.12 8.81
N ASN A 142 -16.65 9.45 9.88
CA ASN A 142 -15.27 9.01 10.06
C ASN A 142 -15.06 7.62 9.44
N ALA A 143 -13.92 7.44 8.79
CA ALA A 143 -13.29 6.16 8.47
C ALA A 143 -11.82 6.28 8.93
N ALA A 144 -11.65 6.28 10.25
CA ALA A 144 -10.40 6.63 10.93
C ALA A 144 -9.83 5.42 11.69
N GLY A 145 -8.56 5.49 12.08
CA GLY A 145 -7.93 4.41 12.83
C GLY A 145 -7.67 3.14 12.01
N ILE A 146 -7.73 3.23 10.67
CA ILE A 146 -7.63 2.09 9.75
C ILE A 146 -6.17 1.58 9.71
N GLN A 147 -5.81 0.81 10.73
CA GLN A 147 -4.55 0.04 10.82
C GLN A 147 -4.72 -1.37 10.25
N SER A 148 -3.82 -2.32 10.53
CA SER A 148 -4.01 -3.73 10.14
C SER A 148 -5.27 -4.32 10.79
N PRO A 149 -6.17 -5.02 10.06
CA PRO A 149 -6.08 -5.50 8.67
C PRO A 149 -6.83 -4.62 7.63
N GLY A 150 -6.70 -3.31 7.73
CA GLY A 150 -7.52 -2.31 7.04
C GLY A 150 -7.48 -2.35 5.52
N LEU A 151 -6.34 -2.69 4.91
CA LEU A 151 -6.26 -2.86 3.45
C LEU A 151 -7.18 -4.00 2.97
N THR A 152 -7.18 -5.13 3.67
CA THR A 152 -8.05 -6.26 3.37
C THR A 152 -9.51 -5.94 3.67
N ALA A 153 -9.78 -5.15 4.72
CA ALA A 153 -11.12 -4.76 5.11
C ALA A 153 -11.70 -3.60 4.27
N ALA A 154 -10.91 -2.91 3.45
CA ALA A 154 -11.31 -1.69 2.75
C ALA A 154 -12.63 -1.81 1.94
N PRO A 155 -12.92 -2.91 1.21
CA PRO A 155 -14.21 -3.07 0.55
C PRO A 155 -15.40 -3.11 1.53
N ALA A 156 -15.27 -3.85 2.64
CA ALA A 156 -16.33 -3.94 3.65
C ALA A 156 -16.52 -2.61 4.40
N ILE A 157 -15.43 -1.87 4.64
CA ILE A 157 -15.49 -0.51 5.19
C ILE A 157 -16.27 0.40 4.23
N ALA A 158 -16.05 0.30 2.93
CA ALA A 158 -16.76 1.10 1.93
C ALA A 158 -18.26 0.79 1.91
N GLU A 159 -18.65 -0.49 1.98
CA GLU A 159 -20.05 -0.90 2.09
C GLU A 159 -20.71 -0.33 3.36
N LEU A 160 -20.04 -0.42 4.51
CA LEU A 160 -20.53 0.16 5.77
C LEU A 160 -20.71 1.68 5.66
N VAL A 161 -19.76 2.39 5.05
CA VAL A 161 -19.88 3.84 4.83
C VAL A 161 -21.05 4.17 3.90
N VAL A 162 -21.30 3.37 2.87
CA VAL A 162 -22.47 3.52 1.98
C VAL A 162 -23.77 3.40 2.76
N ASP A 163 -23.89 2.44 3.68
CA ASP A 163 -25.08 2.27 4.50
C ASP A 163 -25.27 3.45 5.48
N VAL A 164 -24.19 3.90 6.14
CA VAL A 164 -24.23 5.10 6.99
C VAL A 164 -24.70 6.34 6.21
N LEU A 165 -24.23 6.51 4.97
CA LEU A 165 -24.67 7.61 4.12
C LEU A 165 -26.16 7.53 3.79
N ARG A 166 -26.69 6.33 3.52
CA ARG A 166 -28.13 6.11 3.28
C ARG A 166 -28.96 6.45 4.51
N ASP A 167 -28.52 6.00 5.68
CA ASP A 167 -29.20 6.27 6.96
C ASP A 167 -29.20 7.77 7.30
N GLU A 168 -28.13 8.48 6.95
CA GLU A 168 -28.04 9.94 7.03
C GLU A 168 -28.80 10.68 5.91
N GLY A 169 -29.54 9.96 5.07
CA GLY A 169 -30.46 10.52 4.07
C GLY A 169 -29.81 10.89 2.74
N LEU A 170 -28.64 10.34 2.40
CA LEU A 170 -28.10 10.42 1.04
C LEU A 170 -28.84 9.44 0.13
N THR A 171 -29.55 9.96 -0.87
CA THR A 171 -30.08 9.14 -1.95
C THR A 171 -28.92 8.68 -2.84
N LEU A 172 -28.66 7.37 -2.85
CA LEU A 172 -27.69 6.72 -3.72
C LEU A 172 -28.42 6.03 -4.86
N VAL A 173 -28.03 6.34 -6.10
CA VAL A 173 -28.55 5.70 -7.32
C VAL A 173 -27.42 4.91 -7.94
N GLU A 174 -27.63 3.61 -8.14
CA GLU A 174 -26.66 2.77 -8.84
C GLU A 174 -26.49 3.25 -10.28
N ARG A 175 -25.23 3.26 -10.73
CA ARG A 175 -24.89 3.59 -12.11
C ARG A 175 -24.94 2.32 -12.96
N ASP A 176 -25.72 2.36 -14.02
CA ASP A 176 -25.81 1.29 -15.03
C ASP A 176 -24.57 1.23 -15.95
N ASP A 177 -23.84 2.33 -16.06
CA ASP A 177 -22.63 2.48 -16.86
C ASP A 177 -21.32 2.31 -16.07
N PHE A 178 -21.38 1.77 -14.85
CA PHE A 178 -20.18 1.53 -14.04
C PHE A 178 -19.28 0.48 -14.73
N MET A 179 -18.02 0.84 -14.96
CA MET A 179 -17.01 -0.07 -15.46
C MET A 179 -16.24 -0.69 -14.28
N PRO A 180 -16.51 -1.95 -13.89
CA PRO A 180 -15.90 -2.57 -12.71
C PRO A 180 -14.44 -2.97 -12.92
N ALA A 181 -13.94 -2.91 -14.15
CA ALA A 181 -12.58 -3.27 -14.49
C ALA A 181 -11.99 -2.25 -15.47
N LEU A 182 -10.73 -1.91 -15.24
CA LEU A 182 -9.93 -1.17 -16.20
C LEU A 182 -9.24 -2.14 -17.17
N PRO A 183 -9.01 -1.73 -18.42
CA PRO A 183 -8.18 -2.52 -19.34
C PRO A 183 -6.82 -2.81 -18.71
N ARG A 184 -6.41 -4.08 -18.73
CA ARG A 184 -5.12 -4.50 -18.16
C ARG A 184 -3.99 -3.74 -18.87
N PRO A 185 -3.05 -3.13 -18.12
CA PRO A 185 -1.86 -2.56 -18.73
C PRO A 185 -1.03 -3.69 -19.36
N VAL A 186 -0.25 -3.34 -20.38
CA VAL A 186 0.74 -4.27 -20.93
C VAL A 186 1.90 -4.34 -19.96
N HIS A 187 2.32 -5.55 -19.60
CA HIS A 187 3.59 -5.79 -18.91
C HIS A 187 4.53 -6.50 -19.87
N PHE A 188 5.46 -5.76 -20.47
CA PHE A 188 6.30 -6.26 -21.57
C PHE A 188 7.10 -7.51 -21.16
N ALA A 189 7.61 -7.51 -19.93
CA ALA A 189 8.33 -8.62 -19.32
C ALA A 189 7.53 -9.92 -19.19
N ALA A 190 6.20 -9.83 -19.13
CA ALA A 190 5.31 -11.00 -18.99
C ALA A 190 4.87 -11.59 -20.34
N LEU A 191 5.16 -10.91 -21.46
CA LEU A 191 4.86 -11.39 -22.81
C LEU A 191 5.86 -12.45 -23.27
N SER A 192 5.41 -13.37 -24.13
CA SER A 192 6.34 -14.27 -24.83
C SER A 192 7.25 -13.49 -25.78
N THR A 193 8.41 -14.07 -26.13
CA THR A 193 9.35 -13.43 -27.07
C THR A 193 8.69 -13.04 -28.40
N MET A 194 7.79 -13.87 -28.93
CA MET A 194 7.08 -13.57 -30.17
C MET A 194 6.11 -12.40 -30.01
N GLU A 195 5.41 -12.31 -28.88
CA GLU A 195 4.52 -11.17 -28.58
C GLU A 195 5.30 -9.89 -28.36
N GLN A 196 6.45 -9.96 -27.66
CA GLN A 196 7.37 -8.83 -27.50
C GLN A 196 7.85 -8.30 -28.85
N ILE A 197 8.32 -9.19 -29.74
CA ILE A 197 8.74 -8.82 -31.09
C ILE A 197 7.56 -8.17 -31.84
N ALA A 198 6.40 -8.81 -31.87
CA ALA A 198 5.23 -8.31 -32.59
C ALA A 198 4.73 -6.96 -32.05
N LEU A 199 4.75 -6.75 -30.74
CA LEU A 199 4.38 -5.47 -30.13
C LEU A 199 5.42 -4.40 -30.46
N SER A 200 6.70 -4.73 -30.35
CA SER A 200 7.78 -3.81 -30.68
C SER A 200 7.72 -3.40 -32.16
N LEU A 201 7.37 -4.30 -33.07
CA LEU A 201 7.19 -3.98 -34.50
C LEU A 201 6.03 -3.04 -34.74
N ARG A 202 4.90 -3.25 -34.05
CA ARG A 202 3.69 -2.42 -34.15
C ARG A 202 3.85 -1.04 -33.50
N ASP A 203 4.54 -0.95 -32.38
CA ASP A 203 4.73 0.28 -31.62
C ASP A 203 6.20 0.43 -31.18
N PRO A 204 6.96 1.33 -31.84
CA PRO A 204 8.37 1.55 -31.54
C PRO A 204 8.67 1.93 -30.08
N ARG A 205 7.69 2.47 -29.33
CA ARG A 205 7.87 2.81 -27.90
C ARG A 205 8.13 1.58 -27.04
N TYR A 206 7.66 0.40 -27.47
CA TYR A 206 7.94 -0.87 -26.80
C TYR A 206 9.29 -1.49 -27.20
N ARG A 207 10.07 -0.87 -28.10
CA ARG A 207 11.47 -1.29 -28.40
C ARG A 207 12.48 -0.73 -27.42
N ARG A 208 12.16 0.41 -26.80
CA ARG A 208 13.09 1.12 -25.93
C ARG A 208 12.90 0.67 -24.49
N ILE A 209 13.85 -0.12 -23.99
CA ILE A 209 13.90 -0.49 -22.57
C ILE A 209 14.40 0.71 -21.76
N VAL A 210 13.61 1.13 -20.77
CA VAL A 210 13.92 2.23 -19.85
C VAL A 210 14.32 1.74 -18.46
N CYS A 211 13.84 0.56 -18.04
CA CYS A 211 14.30 -0.13 -16.84
C CYS A 211 14.79 -1.52 -17.22
N ARG A 212 16.10 -1.76 -17.11
CA ARG A 212 16.69 -3.06 -17.47
C ARG A 212 16.35 -4.16 -16.46
N CYS A 213 16.38 -3.87 -15.16
CA CYS A 213 16.15 -4.86 -14.11
C CYS A 213 14.74 -5.48 -14.21
N GLU A 214 13.73 -4.63 -14.45
CA GLU A 214 12.33 -5.06 -14.53
C GLU A 214 11.82 -5.20 -15.98
N TYR A 215 12.71 -5.02 -16.96
CA TYR A 215 12.44 -5.11 -18.40
C TYR A 215 11.24 -4.25 -18.86
N VAL A 216 11.18 -3.02 -18.34
CA VAL A 216 10.11 -2.04 -18.63
C VAL A 216 10.50 -1.16 -19.81
N THR A 217 9.56 -0.95 -20.71
CA THR A 217 9.68 -0.15 -21.92
C THR A 217 9.24 1.30 -21.75
N GLU A 218 9.67 2.18 -22.66
CA GLU A 218 9.16 3.55 -22.77
C GLU A 218 7.63 3.57 -22.99
N GLY A 219 7.10 2.62 -23.76
CA GLY A 219 5.66 2.44 -23.97
C GLY A 219 4.87 2.26 -22.68
N GLU A 220 5.35 1.41 -21.76
CA GLU A 220 4.73 1.19 -20.45
C GLU A 220 4.75 2.44 -19.56
N VAL A 221 5.86 3.19 -19.56
CA VAL A 221 5.95 4.44 -18.80
C VAL A 221 4.97 5.48 -19.34
N LEU A 222 4.88 5.63 -20.67
CA LEU A 222 3.95 6.56 -21.30
C LEU A 222 2.48 6.17 -21.09
N ASP A 223 2.15 4.87 -21.13
CA ASP A 223 0.81 4.38 -20.78
C ASP A 223 0.47 4.67 -19.32
N ALA A 224 1.40 4.46 -18.39
CA ALA A 224 1.21 4.79 -16.98
C ALA A 224 0.94 6.30 -16.76
N ILE A 225 1.69 7.17 -17.45
CA ILE A 225 1.48 8.63 -17.41
C ILE A 225 0.10 8.99 -17.99
N ALA A 226 -0.27 8.43 -19.14
CA ALA A 226 -1.57 8.66 -19.76
C ALA A 226 -2.74 8.22 -18.85
N ARG A 227 -2.51 7.23 -17.99
CA ARG A 227 -3.45 6.74 -16.95
C ARG A 227 -3.31 7.46 -15.60
N GLY A 228 -2.68 8.63 -15.59
CA GLY A 228 -2.65 9.54 -14.44
C GLY A 228 -1.50 9.33 -13.45
N ALA A 229 -0.46 8.58 -13.79
CA ALA A 229 0.77 8.59 -13.00
C ALA A 229 1.47 9.95 -13.13
N ALA A 230 1.59 10.67 -12.02
CA ALA A 230 2.23 11.98 -11.95
C ALA A 230 3.50 12.01 -11.09
N THR A 231 3.87 10.87 -10.48
CA THR A 231 5.04 10.73 -9.60
C THR A 231 5.86 9.51 -10.01
N LEU A 232 7.13 9.47 -9.59
CA LEU A 232 7.98 8.30 -9.82
C LEU A 232 7.37 7.04 -9.21
N ASP A 233 6.88 7.09 -7.97
CA ASP A 233 6.22 5.94 -7.34
C ASP A 233 4.93 5.56 -8.07
N GLY A 234 4.19 6.53 -8.62
CA GLY A 234 3.04 6.27 -9.49
C GLY A 234 3.41 5.49 -10.76
N ILE A 235 4.62 5.69 -11.30
CA ILE A 235 5.19 4.88 -12.39
C ILE A 235 5.61 3.51 -11.85
N LYS A 236 6.36 3.43 -10.73
CA LYS A 236 6.79 2.18 -10.11
C LYS A 236 5.61 1.24 -9.85
N PHE A 237 4.55 1.73 -9.22
CA PHE A 237 3.38 0.92 -8.88
C PHE A 237 2.59 0.43 -10.10
N ARG A 238 2.67 1.13 -11.24
CA ARG A 238 1.96 0.75 -12.47
C ARG A 238 2.80 -0.12 -13.41
N THR A 239 4.12 0.04 -13.42
CA THR A 239 5.01 -0.59 -14.42
C THR A 239 6.12 -1.45 -13.83
N ARG A 240 6.40 -1.28 -12.53
CA ARG A 240 7.56 -1.80 -11.81
C ARG A 240 8.91 -1.14 -12.14
N ALA A 241 8.97 -0.10 -12.97
CA ALA A 241 10.24 0.52 -13.32
C ALA A 241 11.03 0.99 -12.08
N GLY A 242 12.20 0.41 -11.82
CA GLY A 242 13.02 0.75 -10.64
C GLY A 242 12.64 0.02 -9.34
N MET A 243 11.92 -1.10 -9.43
CA MET A 243 11.58 -1.99 -8.31
C MET A 243 12.48 -3.23 -8.19
N GLY A 244 13.52 -3.33 -9.02
CA GLY A 244 14.46 -4.45 -9.05
C GLY A 244 15.89 -3.98 -9.13
#